data_AF-A0A7S3BSJ4-F1
#
_entry.id   AF-A0A7S3BSJ4-F1
#
_cell.length_a   1.000
_cell.length_b   1.000
_cell.length_c   1.000
_cell.angle_alpha   90.00
_cell.angle_beta   90.00
_cell.angle_gamma   90.00
#
_symmetry.space_group_name_H-M   'P 1'
#
loop_
_entity.id
_entity.type
_entity.pdbx_description
1 polymer ?
#
loop_
_entity_poly.entity_id
_entity_poly.type
_entity_poly.pdbx_seq_one_letter_code
_entity_poly.pdbx_strand_id
1 'polypeptide(L)'
;MQNVPNECDLTLELPSLKSVSIHFLGDCDDVINTMLAHATELETFDSYKLWVEELHFASNDLVTVDLHRSDALDTLTLYAPNLTTLGLQACYGLDTLTFHTTHPTLSALLPPGHVPPALEVNTTNANLGARARKALREHPNVVKSRTRHQGMPTEEMFAGMGGMMGGMM
;
A
#
# COMPACT_ATOMS: atom_id res chain seq x y z
N MET A 1 13.70 -33.11 -29.54
CA MET A 1 14.54 -31.93 -29.21
C MET A 1 13.66 -30.94 -28.48
N GLN A 2 13.77 -30.87 -27.15
CA GLN A 2 13.10 -29.85 -26.35
C GLN A 2 14.24 -29.12 -25.64
N ASN A 3 14.72 -28.04 -26.27
CA ASN A 3 15.90 -27.28 -25.85
C ASN A 3 15.55 -26.02 -25.04
N VAL A 4 14.32 -25.94 -24.52
CA VAL A 4 13.91 -24.85 -23.63
C VAL A 4 13.61 -25.48 -22.27
N PRO A 5 14.32 -25.07 -21.19
CA PRO A 5 14.00 -25.51 -19.85
C PRO A 5 12.55 -25.16 -19.50
N ASN A 6 11.84 -26.02 -18.76
CA ASN A 6 10.47 -25.76 -18.31
C ASN A 6 10.38 -24.61 -17.30
N GLU A 7 11.52 -24.15 -16.80
CA GLU A 7 11.65 -23.06 -15.84
C GLU A 7 12.50 -21.97 -16.51
N CYS A 8 11.88 -20.82 -16.75
CA CYS A 8 12.53 -19.63 -17.27
C CYS A 8 12.70 -18.68 -16.09
N ASP A 9 13.95 -18.35 -15.76
CA ASP A 9 14.30 -17.39 -14.73
C ASP A 9 14.68 -16.07 -15.40
N LEU A 10 13.98 -14.99 -15.06
CA LEU A 10 14.19 -13.65 -15.59
C LEU A 10 14.25 -12.66 -14.43
N THR A 11 15.45 -12.22 -14.10
CA THR A 11 15.69 -11.21 -13.06
C THR A 11 15.87 -9.84 -13.70
N LEU A 12 15.04 -8.88 -13.29
CA LEU A 12 15.15 -7.48 -13.67
C LEU A 12 15.46 -6.63 -12.43
N GLU A 13 16.71 -6.20 -12.31
CA GLU A 13 17.13 -5.29 -11.24
C GLU A 13 16.95 -3.84 -11.71
N LEU A 14 15.97 -3.14 -11.12
CA LEU A 14 15.60 -1.78 -11.50
C LEU A 14 15.82 -0.82 -10.32
N PRO A 15 17.08 -0.46 -10.00
CA PRO A 15 17.38 0.37 -8.82
C PRO A 15 16.83 1.79 -8.89
N SER A 16 16.70 2.33 -10.11
CA SER A 16 16.13 3.65 -10.39
C SER A 16 14.62 3.63 -10.64
N LEU A 17 13.94 2.52 -10.31
CA LEU A 17 12.50 2.41 -10.47
C LEU A 17 11.79 3.41 -9.55
N LYS A 18 11.08 4.36 -10.14
CA LYS A 18 10.40 5.45 -9.41
C LYS A 18 8.96 5.14 -9.02
N SER A 19 8.28 4.33 -9.81
CA SER A 19 6.86 4.06 -9.63
C SER A 19 6.53 2.61 -9.96
N VAL A 20 5.71 1.99 -9.11
CA VAL A 20 5.17 0.65 -9.30
C VAL A 20 3.67 0.69 -9.07
N SER A 21 2.92 0.18 -10.05
CA SER A 21 1.47 -0.01 -9.96
C SER A 21 1.14 -1.45 -10.31
N ILE A 22 0.51 -2.18 -9.39
CA ILE A 22 0.19 -3.61 -9.54
C ILE A 22 -1.28 -3.86 -9.30
N HIS A 23 -1.98 -4.35 -10.32
CA HIS A 23 -3.39 -4.69 -10.24
C HIS A 23 -3.59 -6.19 -10.44
N PHE A 24 -4.30 -6.83 -9.52
CA PHE A 24 -4.70 -8.25 -9.57
C PHE A 24 -3.51 -9.21 -9.69
N LEU A 25 -2.73 -9.32 -8.61
CA LEU A 25 -1.57 -10.23 -8.54
C LEU A 25 -1.53 -10.91 -7.17
N GLY A 26 -1.00 -12.12 -7.07
CA GLY A 26 -0.86 -12.86 -5.82
C GLY A 26 0.18 -13.98 -5.93
N ASP A 27 0.43 -14.67 -4.81
CA ASP A 27 1.37 -15.80 -4.71
C ASP A 27 2.78 -15.49 -5.25
N CYS A 28 3.27 -14.28 -4.96
CA CYS A 28 4.54 -13.77 -5.50
C CYS A 28 5.32 -12.91 -4.48
N ASP A 29 5.15 -13.20 -3.19
CA ASP A 29 5.81 -12.53 -2.06
C ASP A 29 7.31 -12.38 -2.28
N ASP A 30 8.00 -13.48 -2.61
CA ASP A 30 9.44 -13.48 -2.84
C ASP A 30 9.84 -12.55 -4.00
N VAL A 31 9.09 -12.59 -5.10
CA VAL A 31 9.38 -11.81 -6.30
C VAL A 31 9.18 -10.31 -6.03
N ILE A 32 8.08 -9.94 -5.38
CA ILE A 32 7.79 -8.53 -5.08
C ILE A 32 8.76 -7.99 -4.05
N ASN A 33 9.04 -8.72 -2.97
CA ASN A 33 9.98 -8.25 -1.96
C ASN A 33 11.42 -8.19 -2.49
N THR A 34 11.80 -9.08 -3.41
CA THR A 34 13.08 -8.96 -4.13
C THR A 34 13.12 -7.68 -4.97
N MET A 35 12.08 -7.42 -5.76
CA MET A 35 11.99 -6.18 -6.54
C MET A 35 12.05 -4.92 -5.64
N LEU A 36 11.29 -4.90 -4.54
CA LEU A 36 11.27 -3.78 -3.59
C LEU A 36 12.61 -3.58 -2.88
N ALA A 37 13.36 -4.65 -2.61
CA ALA A 37 14.70 -4.56 -2.04
C ALA A 37 15.70 -3.89 -2.99
N HIS A 38 15.52 -4.04 -4.31
CA HIS A 38 16.35 -3.36 -5.31
C HIS A 38 15.88 -1.94 -5.62
N ALA A 39 14.57 -1.65 -5.52
CA ALA A 39 13.98 -0.35 -5.86
C ALA A 39 14.24 0.73 -4.77
N THR A 40 15.50 1.05 -4.50
CA THR A 40 15.89 1.98 -3.43
C THR A 40 15.54 3.44 -3.72
N GLU A 41 15.25 3.79 -4.97
CA GLU A 41 14.83 5.13 -5.41
C GLU A 41 13.30 5.23 -5.64
N LEU A 42 12.54 4.25 -5.15
CA LEU A 42 11.08 4.19 -5.34
C LEU A 42 10.39 5.38 -4.67
N GLU A 43 9.63 6.14 -5.46
CA GLU A 43 8.87 7.31 -5.00
C GLU A 43 7.41 6.95 -4.70
N THR A 44 6.85 6.03 -5.49
CA THR A 44 5.42 5.65 -5.41
C THR A 44 5.22 4.16 -5.58
N PHE A 45 4.37 3.59 -4.74
CA PHE A 45 3.84 2.24 -4.89
C PHE A 45 2.33 2.28 -4.74
N ASP A 46 1.62 1.77 -5.73
CA ASP A 46 0.19 1.52 -5.63
C ASP A 46 -0.16 0.09 -6.01
N SER A 47 -1.19 -0.45 -5.36
CA SER A 47 -1.73 -1.74 -5.73
C SER A 47 -3.23 -1.85 -5.52
N TYR A 48 -3.87 -2.64 -6.38
CA TYR A 48 -5.25 -3.05 -6.23
C TYR A 48 -5.36 -4.56 -6.28
N LYS A 49 -5.86 -5.17 -5.20
CA LYS A 49 -5.96 -6.63 -5.05
C LYS A 49 -4.62 -7.32 -5.26
N LEU A 50 -3.65 -6.92 -4.45
CA LEU A 50 -2.38 -7.62 -4.31
C LEU A 50 -2.48 -8.62 -3.15
N TRP A 51 -2.46 -9.92 -3.46
CA TRP A 51 -2.60 -11.01 -2.51
C TRP A 51 -1.23 -11.60 -2.16
N VAL A 52 -0.47 -10.83 -1.39
CA VAL A 52 0.78 -11.26 -0.75
C VAL A 52 0.59 -11.16 0.76
N GLU A 53 1.32 -11.98 1.52
CA GLU A 53 1.33 -12.01 2.97
C GLU A 53 2.22 -10.90 3.55
N GLU A 54 3.34 -10.59 2.88
CA GLU A 54 4.33 -9.64 3.40
C GLU A 54 4.81 -8.62 2.35
N LEU A 55 4.98 -7.37 2.79
CA LEU A 55 5.61 -6.31 1.99
C LEU A 55 6.67 -5.57 2.79
N HIS A 56 7.83 -5.37 2.16
CA HIS A 56 8.97 -4.66 2.74
C HIS A 56 9.44 -3.55 1.82
N PHE A 57 9.35 -2.30 2.29
CA PHE A 57 9.82 -1.13 1.54
C PHE A 57 11.04 -0.53 2.20
N ALA A 58 12.02 -0.15 1.39
CA ALA A 58 13.19 0.60 1.82
C ALA A 58 13.59 1.64 0.77
N SER A 59 13.16 2.89 0.97
CA SER A 59 13.59 4.00 0.12
C SER A 59 13.49 5.33 0.87
N ASN A 60 14.50 6.19 0.66
CA ASN A 60 14.43 7.57 1.13
C ASN A 60 13.48 8.40 0.26
N ASP A 61 13.23 8.02 -0.99
CA ASP A 61 12.45 8.83 -1.93
C ASP A 61 10.95 8.49 -1.87
N LEU A 62 10.56 7.44 -1.12
CA LEU A 62 9.19 6.97 -1.06
C LEU A 62 8.26 7.99 -0.42
N VAL A 63 7.37 8.54 -1.23
CA VAL A 63 6.37 9.54 -0.86
C VAL A 63 5.01 8.90 -0.61
N THR A 64 4.67 7.87 -1.38
CA THR A 64 3.33 7.26 -1.37
C THR A 64 3.40 5.73 -1.41
N VAL A 65 2.66 5.10 -0.50
CA VAL A 65 2.31 3.68 -0.56
C VAL A 65 0.79 3.58 -0.45
N ASP A 66 0.11 3.14 -1.51
CA ASP A 66 -1.34 2.93 -1.52
C ASP A 66 -1.68 1.46 -1.79
N LEU A 67 -2.14 0.79 -0.74
CA LEU A 67 -2.54 -0.61 -0.77
C LEU A 67 -4.06 -0.66 -0.66
N HIS A 68 -4.70 -1.10 -1.74
CA HIS A 68 -6.15 -1.21 -1.82
C HIS A 68 -6.56 -2.66 -2.03
N ARG A 69 -7.37 -3.19 -1.11
CA ARG A 69 -7.87 -4.58 -1.17
C ARG A 69 -6.76 -5.64 -1.15
N SER A 70 -5.66 -5.35 -0.48
CA SER A 70 -4.62 -6.34 -0.17
C SER A 70 -5.06 -7.19 1.01
N ASP A 71 -6.14 -7.95 0.81
CA ASP A 71 -6.91 -8.63 1.86
C ASP A 71 -6.05 -9.69 2.60
N ALA A 72 -5.02 -10.24 1.93
CA ALA A 72 -4.11 -11.26 2.45
C ALA A 72 -2.85 -10.70 3.15
N LEU A 73 -2.60 -9.39 3.06
CA LEU A 73 -1.41 -8.77 3.64
C LEU A 73 -1.47 -8.81 5.16
N ASP A 74 -0.59 -9.59 5.79
CA ASP A 74 -0.46 -9.72 7.24
C ASP A 74 0.60 -8.77 7.81
N THR A 75 1.71 -8.60 7.08
CA THR A 75 2.87 -7.82 7.55
C THR A 75 3.29 -6.75 6.54
N LEU A 76 3.37 -5.51 7.01
CA LEU A 76 3.91 -4.37 6.28
C LEU A 76 5.08 -3.75 7.05
N THR A 77 6.23 -3.67 6.40
CA THR A 77 7.45 -3.07 6.95
C THR A 77 7.90 -1.92 6.06
N LEU A 78 8.15 -0.76 6.67
CA LEU A 78 8.49 0.48 5.98
C LEU A 78 9.76 1.09 6.57
N TYR A 79 10.81 1.22 5.76
CA TYR A 79 11.82 2.28 5.93
C TYR A 79 11.56 3.34 4.86
N ALA A 80 10.83 4.39 5.25
CA ALA A 80 10.38 5.44 4.34
C ALA A 80 10.29 6.79 5.08
N PRO A 81 11.44 7.44 5.35
CA PRO A 81 11.49 8.67 6.16
C PRO A 81 10.75 9.85 5.53
N ASN A 82 10.55 9.85 4.21
CA ASN A 82 9.82 10.88 3.46
C ASN A 82 8.37 10.51 3.12
N LEU A 83 7.84 9.42 3.69
CA LEU A 83 6.48 8.97 3.40
C LEU A 83 5.46 9.99 3.88
N THR A 84 4.63 10.46 2.94
CA THR A 84 3.54 11.41 3.22
C THR A 84 2.18 10.75 3.19
N THR A 85 2.02 9.66 2.42
CA THR A 85 0.74 8.99 2.22
C THR A 85 0.87 7.49 2.41
N LEU A 86 0.07 6.93 3.32
CA LEU A 86 -0.09 5.50 3.53
C LEU A 86 -1.57 5.12 3.38
N GLY A 87 -1.92 4.59 2.22
CA GLY A 87 -3.23 4.00 1.93
C GLY A 87 -3.27 2.53 2.34
N LEU A 88 -4.22 2.18 3.21
CA LEU A 88 -4.49 0.82 3.69
C LEU A 88 -5.98 0.50 3.50
N GLN A 89 -6.57 1.03 2.43
CA GLN A 89 -8.00 0.95 2.22
C GLN A 89 -8.42 -0.51 2.03
N ALA A 90 -9.37 -0.94 2.85
CA ALA A 90 -9.89 -2.30 2.82
C ALA A 90 -8.80 -3.38 2.90
N CYS A 91 -7.70 -3.12 3.62
CA CYS A 91 -6.73 -4.14 4.02
C CYS A 91 -7.24 -4.83 5.29
N TYR A 92 -7.90 -5.98 5.13
CA TYR A 92 -8.54 -6.69 6.24
C TYR A 92 -7.60 -7.63 7.01
N GLY A 93 -6.51 -8.08 6.38
CA GLY A 93 -5.56 -9.04 6.95
C GLY A 93 -4.43 -8.41 7.78
N LEU A 94 -4.21 -7.10 7.69
CA LEU A 94 -2.96 -6.48 8.20
C LEU A 94 -2.90 -6.48 9.73
N ASP A 95 -2.15 -7.42 10.31
CA ASP A 95 -1.92 -7.49 11.76
C ASP A 95 -0.69 -6.68 12.17
N THR A 96 0.41 -6.77 11.43
CA THR A 96 1.70 -6.19 11.80
C THR A 96 2.08 -5.04 10.87
N LEU A 97 2.31 -3.86 11.45
CA LEU A 97 2.89 -2.70 10.75
C LEU A 97 4.13 -2.24 11.51
N THR A 98 5.25 -2.14 10.80
CA THR A 98 6.52 -1.72 11.39
C THR A 98 7.08 -0.53 10.60
N PHE A 99 7.44 0.53 11.32
CA PHE A 99 8.20 1.66 10.79
C PHE A 99 9.64 1.56 11.31
N HIS A 100 10.59 1.33 10.41
CA HIS A 100 12.00 1.37 10.73
C HIS A 100 12.50 2.81 10.72
N THR A 101 13.21 3.18 11.79
CA THR A 101 13.85 4.49 11.91
C THR A 101 15.23 4.52 11.27
N THR A 102 15.85 3.35 11.06
CA THR A 102 17.19 3.20 10.48
C THR A 102 17.22 2.10 9.42
N HIS A 103 18.10 2.27 8.45
CA HIS A 103 18.43 1.33 7.38
C HIS A 103 19.95 1.32 7.18
N PRO A 104 20.59 0.15 6.97
CA PRO A 104 22.05 0.02 6.94
C PRO A 104 22.76 0.96 5.97
N THR A 105 22.18 1.20 4.80
CA THR A 105 22.80 1.99 3.72
C THR A 105 22.12 3.34 3.48
N LEU A 106 20.80 3.42 3.67
CA LEU A 106 20.00 4.56 3.23
C LEU A 106 19.96 5.67 4.28
N SER A 107 20.08 5.34 5.57
CA SER A 107 20.05 6.35 6.64
C SER A 107 21.21 7.34 6.58
N ALA A 108 22.37 6.91 6.08
CA ALA A 108 23.52 7.78 5.90
C ALA A 108 23.35 8.80 4.75
N LEU A 109 22.39 8.56 3.85
CA LEU A 109 22.14 9.42 2.69
C LEU A 109 21.13 10.54 2.99
N LEU A 110 20.48 10.52 4.16
CA LEU A 110 19.55 11.57 4.55
C LEU A 110 20.30 12.89 4.82
N PRO A 111 19.70 14.05 4.47
CA PRO A 111 20.30 15.34 4.73
C PRO A 111 20.44 15.59 6.25
N PRO A 112 21.50 16.29 6.70
CA PRO A 112 21.67 16.64 8.10
C PRO A 112 20.46 17.41 8.66
N GLY A 113 19.92 16.97 9.80
CA GLY A 113 18.75 17.60 10.41
C GLY A 113 17.44 17.32 9.67
N HIS A 114 17.38 16.26 8.87
CA HIS A 114 16.16 15.83 8.19
C HIS A 114 14.98 15.73 9.16
N VAL A 115 13.90 16.45 8.83
CA VAL A 115 12.63 16.40 9.55
C VAL A 115 11.63 15.62 8.69
N PRO A 116 11.15 14.46 9.16
CA PRO A 116 10.15 13.70 8.42
C PRO A 116 8.85 14.50 8.25
N PRO A 117 8.17 14.39 7.09
CA PRO A 117 6.90 15.07 6.84
C PRO A 117 5.75 14.46 7.66
N ALA A 118 4.61 15.15 7.64
CA ALA A 118 3.37 14.60 8.14
C ALA A 118 2.93 13.38 7.28
N LEU A 119 2.52 12.31 7.95
CA LEU A 119 2.08 11.07 7.32
C LEU A 119 0.56 10.96 7.40
N GLU A 120 -0.11 11.14 6.27
CA GLU A 120 -1.54 10.89 6.14
C GLU A 120 -1.80 9.40 5.97
N VAL A 121 -2.68 8.86 6.81
CA VAL A 121 -3.04 7.44 6.76
C VAL A 121 -4.51 7.28 6.45
N ASN A 122 -4.82 6.52 5.39
CA ASN A 122 -6.17 6.14 5.02
C ASN A 122 -6.42 4.68 5.40
N THR A 123 -7.27 4.45 6.40
CA THR A 123 -7.67 3.10 6.83
C THR A 123 -9.15 2.83 6.56
N THR A 124 -9.72 3.48 5.54
CA THR A 124 -11.15 3.34 5.20
C THR A 124 -11.48 1.87 4.97
N ASN A 125 -12.52 1.38 5.63
CA ASN A 125 -12.95 -0.01 5.57
C ASN A 125 -11.85 -1.04 5.91
N ALA A 126 -10.77 -0.66 6.61
CA ALA A 126 -9.72 -1.60 7.02
C ALA A 126 -10.04 -2.24 8.37
N ASN A 127 -9.64 -3.51 8.56
CA ASN A 127 -9.73 -4.21 9.85
C ASN A 127 -8.32 -4.49 10.40
N LEU A 128 -7.60 -3.42 10.74
CA LEU A 128 -6.22 -3.52 11.19
C LEU A 128 -6.11 -4.25 12.53
N GLY A 129 -5.14 -5.17 12.61
CA GLY A 129 -4.83 -5.90 13.84
C GLY A 129 -4.30 -5.02 14.96
N ALA A 130 -4.10 -5.61 16.13
CA ALA A 130 -3.78 -4.86 17.35
C ALA A 130 -2.40 -4.19 17.25
N ARG A 131 -1.42 -4.86 16.63
CA ARG A 131 -0.05 -4.37 16.47
C ARG A 131 0.01 -3.25 15.44
N ALA A 132 -0.64 -3.40 14.29
CA ALA A 132 -0.70 -2.38 13.26
C ALA A 132 -1.36 -1.09 13.78
N ARG A 133 -2.48 -1.21 14.49
CA ARG A 133 -3.13 -0.04 15.12
C ARG A 133 -2.26 0.60 16.19
N LYS A 134 -1.46 -0.17 16.92
CA LYS A 134 -0.51 0.36 17.92
C LYS A 134 0.59 1.16 17.23
N ALA A 135 1.21 0.61 16.18
CA ALA A 135 2.24 1.30 15.41
C ALA A 135 1.74 2.64 14.84
N LEU A 136 0.54 2.68 14.25
CA LEU A 136 -0.05 3.92 13.74
C LEU A 136 -0.30 4.97 14.83
N ARG A 137 -0.64 4.55 16.06
CA ARG A 137 -0.84 5.48 17.19
C ARG A 137 0.46 6.01 17.77
N GLU A 138 1.51 5.20 17.74
CA GLU A 138 2.81 5.52 18.32
C GLU A 138 3.73 6.27 17.32
N HIS A 139 3.41 6.24 16.03
CA HIS A 139 4.19 6.93 15.01
C HIS A 139 4.07 8.46 15.16
N PRO A 140 5.20 9.19 15.29
CA PRO A 140 5.19 10.60 15.68
C PRO A 140 4.54 11.53 14.66
N ASN A 141 4.56 11.16 13.39
CA ASN A 141 4.12 12.03 12.30
C ASN A 141 2.75 11.65 11.71
N VAL A 142 2.08 10.62 12.24
CA VAL A 142 0.79 10.20 11.69
C VAL A 142 -0.29 11.25 11.97
N VAL A 143 -0.84 11.82 10.90
CA VAL A 143 -2.02 12.68 10.92
C VAL A 143 -3.21 11.84 10.48
N LYS A 144 -4.23 11.75 11.33
CA LYS A 144 -5.46 11.05 10.98
C LYS A 144 -6.17 11.85 9.89
N SER A 145 -6.29 11.29 8.68
CA SER A 145 -7.05 11.91 7.60
C SER A 145 -8.50 12.08 8.06
N ARG A 146 -8.98 13.34 8.07
CA ARG A 146 -10.38 13.70 8.34
C ARG A 146 -11.18 13.63 7.04
N THR A 147 -11.09 12.55 6.28
CA THR A 147 -11.99 12.36 5.14
C THR A 147 -13.34 11.93 5.66
N ARG A 148 -14.24 12.93 5.75
CA ARG A 148 -15.69 12.71 5.79
C ARG A 148 -16.03 11.79 4.62
N HIS A 149 -16.75 10.71 4.90
CA HIS A 149 -17.40 9.89 3.87
C HIS A 149 -18.06 10.80 2.82
N GLN A 150 -17.44 10.93 1.64
CA GLN A 150 -18.25 10.96 0.43
C GLN A 150 -18.66 9.51 0.22
N GLY A 151 -19.82 9.16 0.77
CA GLY A 151 -20.46 7.89 0.48
C GLY A 151 -20.55 7.73 -1.04
N MET A 152 -20.38 6.49 -1.51
CA MET A 152 -20.64 6.19 -2.92
C MET A 152 -22.01 6.75 -3.31
N PRO A 153 -22.15 7.46 -4.44
CA PRO A 153 -23.44 7.93 -4.92
C PRO A 153 -24.23 6.72 -5.40
N THR A 154 -24.86 6.01 -4.47
CA THR A 154 -25.58 4.76 -4.75
C THR A 154 -26.98 4.71 -4.14
N GLU A 155 -27.42 5.72 -3.39
CA GLU A 155 -28.84 5.80 -2.97
C GLU A 155 -29.66 6.76 -3.84
N GLU A 156 -29.10 7.87 -4.33
CA GLU A 156 -29.85 8.80 -5.19
C GLU A 156 -30.07 8.29 -6.62
N MET A 157 -29.32 7.29 -7.09
CA MET A 157 -29.52 6.70 -8.43
C MET A 157 -30.62 5.62 -8.47
N PHE A 158 -31.00 5.03 -7.34
CA PHE A 158 -32.02 3.96 -7.30
C PHE A 158 -33.41 4.45 -6.84
N ALA A 159 -33.53 5.68 -6.34
CA ALA A 159 -34.82 6.27 -5.96
C ALA A 159 -35.69 6.71 -7.16
N GLY A 160 -35.18 6.63 -8.40
CA GLY A 160 -35.86 7.13 -9.61
C GLY A 160 -36.62 6.12 -10.47
N MET A 161 -36.62 4.82 -10.15
CA MET A 161 -37.19 3.76 -11.02
C MET A 161 -38.31 2.91 -10.40
N GLY A 162 -39.01 3.43 -9.39
CA GLY A 162 -40.13 2.73 -8.74
C GLY A 162 -41.41 3.58 -8.67
N GLY A 163 -42.05 3.87 -9.79
CA GLY A 163 -43.26 4.70 -9.75
C GLY A 163 -44.02 4.94 -11.06
N MET A 164 -44.25 3.92 -11.89
CA MET A 164 -45.29 3.99 -12.93
C MET A 164 -45.98 2.62 -13.10
N MET A 165 -46.89 2.31 -12.19
CA MET A 165 -47.93 1.28 -12.35
C MET A 165 -49.13 1.75 -11.53
N GLY A 166 -50.12 2.35 -12.20
CA GLY A 166 -51.34 2.78 -11.51
C GLY A 166 -52.28 3.65 -12.36
N GLY A 167 -53.18 2.99 -13.09
CA GLY A 167 -54.56 3.49 -13.23
C GLY A 167 -54.97 4.11 -14.57
N MET A 168 -55.53 3.29 -15.47
CA MET A 168 -56.65 3.68 -16.33
C MET A 168 -57.58 2.49 -16.55
N MET A 169 -58.66 2.45 -15.78
CA MET A 169 -60.01 2.02 -16.20
C MET A 169 -61.00 2.97 -15.56
#